data_AF-A0A3N1CS48-F1
#
_entry.id   AF-A0A3N1CS48-F1
#
_cell.length_a   1.000
_cell.length_b   1.000
_cell.length_c   1.000
_cell.angle_alpha   90.00
_cell.angle_beta   90.00
_cell.angle_gamma   90.00
#
_symmetry.space_group_name_H-M   'P 1'
#
loop_
_entity.id
_entity.type
_entity.pdbx_description
1 polymer ?
#
loop_
_entity_poly.entity_id
_entity_poly.type
_entity_poly.pdbx_seq_one_letter_code
_entity_poly.pdbx_strand_id
1 'polypeptide(L)'
;MGEAERGEAAPRVIISFYCANKHETRPSFASDCQVPETWDCPRCGLPAGTDSANPPAAPKNEPYKTHLAYVKERRSDADGQAILDEALGKLRERRRLVQAAMAAAARN
;
A
#
# COMPACT_ATOMS: atom_id res chain seq x y z
N MET A 1 13.95 -32.87 -27.24
CA MET A 1 13.35 -33.25 -28.55
C MET A 1 11.84 -33.11 -28.37
N GLY A 2 11.24 -32.00 -28.83
CA GLY A 2 9.83 -31.66 -28.52
C GLY A 2 9.38 -30.26 -28.93
N GLU A 3 10.30 -29.41 -29.41
CA GLU A 3 9.97 -28.06 -29.88
C GLU A 3 9.58 -28.03 -31.37
N ALA A 4 9.97 -29.04 -32.16
CA ALA A 4 9.74 -29.10 -33.61
C ALA A 4 8.31 -29.48 -34.04
N GLU A 5 7.49 -30.00 -33.12
CA GLU A 5 6.12 -30.52 -33.39
C GLU A 5 5.01 -29.52 -33.01
N ARG A 6 5.33 -28.27 -32.64
CA ARG A 6 4.34 -27.28 -32.16
C ARG A 6 3.68 -26.45 -33.25
N GLY A 7 3.94 -26.75 -34.53
CA GLY A 7 3.48 -25.95 -35.67
C GLY A 7 4.21 -24.61 -35.79
N GLU A 8 3.86 -23.84 -36.81
CA GLU A 8 4.44 -22.53 -37.06
C GLU A 8 3.95 -21.51 -36.02
N ALA A 9 4.86 -20.70 -35.49
CA ALA A 9 4.49 -19.69 -34.52
C ALA A 9 3.60 -18.63 -35.16
N ALA A 10 2.46 -18.34 -34.54
CA ALA A 10 1.57 -17.26 -34.98
C ALA A 10 2.34 -15.94 -35.10
N PRO A 11 2.04 -15.10 -36.11
CA PRO A 11 2.67 -13.80 -36.28
C PRO A 11 2.48 -12.93 -35.03
N ARG A 12 3.53 -12.20 -34.64
CA ARG A 12 3.58 -11.43 -33.39
C ARG A 12 4.01 -9.99 -33.62
N VAL A 13 3.52 -9.11 -32.75
CA VAL A 13 3.93 -7.70 -32.65
C VAL A 13 4.50 -7.42 -31.26
N ILE A 14 5.45 -6.49 -31.18
CA ILE A 14 6.02 -6.02 -29.91
C ILE A 14 5.55 -4.60 -29.70
N ILE A 15 4.98 -4.32 -28.53
CA ILE A 15 4.39 -3.01 -28.22
C ILE A 15 5.01 -2.49 -26.95
N SER A 16 5.48 -1.24 -26.98
CA SER A 16 6.07 -0.58 -25.83
C SER A 16 4.99 0.10 -24.98
N PHE A 17 5.05 -0.13 -23.67
CA PHE A 17 4.23 0.52 -22.65
C PHE A 17 5.14 1.23 -21.64
N TYR A 18 4.76 2.44 -21.24
CA TYR A 18 5.49 3.33 -20.35
C TYR A 18 4.64 3.65 -19.12
N CYS A 19 5.17 3.39 -17.92
CA CYS A 19 4.50 3.77 -16.67
C CYS A 19 4.95 5.15 -16.18
N ALA A 20 4.25 5.70 -15.19
CA ALA A 20 4.56 7.01 -14.60
C ALA A 20 6.01 7.14 -14.05
N ASN A 21 6.65 6.01 -13.72
CA ASN A 21 8.05 5.96 -13.28
C ASN A 21 9.06 5.84 -14.45
N LYS A 22 8.63 6.04 -15.71
CA LYS A 22 9.45 5.95 -16.93
C LYS A 22 10.05 4.56 -17.20
N HIS A 23 9.47 3.50 -16.64
CA HIS A 23 9.84 2.14 -17.04
C HIS A 23 9.17 1.80 -18.36
N GLU A 24 9.95 1.33 -19.33
CA GLU A 24 9.47 0.75 -20.57
C GLU A 24 9.28 -0.77 -20.40
N THR A 25 8.13 -1.27 -20.84
CA THR A 25 7.80 -2.70 -20.90
C THR A 25 7.42 -3.05 -22.33
N ARG A 26 7.95 -4.14 -22.88
CA ARG A 26 7.77 -4.51 -24.30
C ARG A 26 7.18 -5.92 -24.46
N PRO A 27 5.93 -6.16 -24.02
CA PRO A 27 5.26 -7.44 -24.23
C PRO A 27 5.06 -7.75 -25.72
N SER A 28 5.00 -9.05 -26.03
CA SER A 28 4.70 -9.56 -27.38
C SER A 28 3.26 -10.04 -27.44
N PHE A 29 2.51 -9.56 -28.42
CA PHE A 29 1.13 -9.96 -28.71
C PHE A 29 1.04 -10.72 -30.01
N ALA A 30 0.04 -11.58 -30.18
CA ALA A 30 -0.33 -12.07 -31.50
C ALA A 30 -0.80 -10.90 -32.37
N SER A 31 -0.47 -10.91 -33.66
CA SER A 31 -0.72 -9.76 -34.56
C SER A 31 -2.20 -9.47 -34.80
N ASP A 32 -3.07 -10.47 -34.58
CA ASP A 32 -4.52 -10.42 -34.71
C ASP A 32 -5.25 -10.15 -33.38
N CYS A 33 -4.51 -10.00 -32.28
CA CYS A 33 -5.08 -9.73 -30.97
C CYS A 33 -5.37 -8.23 -30.79
N GLN A 34 -6.49 -7.93 -30.10
CA GLN A 34 -6.74 -6.58 -29.61
C GLN A 34 -5.77 -6.25 -28.48
N VAL A 35 -4.93 -5.25 -28.71
CA VAL A 35 -3.94 -4.76 -27.74
C VAL A 35 -4.65 -3.98 -26.64
N PRO A 36 -4.36 -4.23 -25.35
CA PRO A 36 -4.94 -3.46 -24.27
C PRO A 36 -4.40 -2.02 -24.24
N GLU A 37 -5.22 -1.08 -23.76
CA GLU A 37 -4.80 0.32 -23.59
C GLU A 37 -3.76 0.48 -22.49
N THR A 38 -3.84 -0.35 -21.45
CA THR A 38 -2.94 -0.34 -20.30
C THR A 38 -2.30 -1.70 -20.06
N TRP A 39 -1.06 -1.68 -19.59
CA TRP A 39 -0.30 -2.86 -19.20
C TRP A 39 0.28 -2.71 -17.80
N ASP A 40 0.31 -3.77 -17.00
CA ASP A 40 0.93 -3.72 -15.67
C ASP A 40 2.45 -3.70 -15.80
N CYS A 41 3.09 -2.66 -15.25
CA CYS A 41 4.54 -2.57 -15.24
C CYS A 41 5.12 -3.65 -14.32
N PRO A 42 5.93 -4.61 -14.81
CA PRO A 42 6.45 -5.71 -14.01
C PRO A 42 7.46 -5.26 -12.95
N ARG A 43 7.93 -4.01 -13.01
CA ARG A 43 8.91 -3.46 -12.07
C ARG A 43 8.28 -2.75 -10.88
N CYS A 44 7.15 -2.06 -11.07
CA CYS A 44 6.55 -1.25 -10.00
C CYS A 44 5.03 -1.45 -9.82
N GLY A 45 4.40 -2.31 -10.62
CA GLY A 45 2.96 -2.61 -10.54
C GLY A 45 2.04 -1.45 -10.93
N LEU A 46 2.59 -0.33 -11.42
CA LEU A 46 1.80 0.78 -11.92
C LEU A 46 1.27 0.46 -13.32
N PRO A 47 0.09 0.98 -13.69
CA PRO A 47 -0.36 0.92 -15.06
C PRO A 47 0.65 1.64 -15.96
N ALA A 48 0.83 1.10 -17.16
CA ALA A 48 1.67 1.62 -18.22
C ALA A 48 0.83 1.78 -19.49
N GLY A 49 1.04 2.84 -20.26
CA GLY A 49 0.31 3.13 -21.50
C GLY A 49 1.26 3.22 -22.68
N THR A 50 0.76 3.23 -23.90
CA THR A 50 1.60 3.26 -25.12
C THR A 50 2.24 4.63 -25.39
N ASP A 51 1.69 5.70 -24.81
CA ASP A 51 2.27 7.04 -24.90
C ASP A 51 3.27 7.30 -23.76
N SER A 52 4.55 7.45 -24.13
CA SER A 52 5.63 7.77 -23.19
C SER A 52 5.53 9.17 -22.57
N ALA A 53 4.91 10.13 -23.26
CA ALA A 53 4.77 11.51 -22.79
C ALA A 53 3.59 11.68 -21.82
N ASN A 54 2.60 10.79 -21.91
CA ASN A 54 1.40 10.81 -21.08
C ASN A 54 1.07 9.42 -20.50
N PRO A 55 1.92 8.88 -19.60
CA PRO A 55 1.66 7.59 -19.00
C PRO A 55 0.43 7.63 -18.08
N PRO A 56 -0.32 6.52 -17.96
CA PRO A 56 -1.49 6.45 -17.09
C PRO A 56 -1.10 6.72 -15.62
N ALA A 57 -1.97 7.45 -14.93
CA ALA A 57 -1.75 7.80 -13.53
C ALA A 57 -1.86 6.57 -12.62
N ALA A 58 -1.14 6.61 -11.50
CA ALA A 58 -1.29 5.59 -10.47
C ALA A 58 -2.76 5.52 -9.99
N PRO A 59 -3.33 4.32 -9.82
CA PRO A 59 -4.67 4.19 -9.27
C PRO A 59 -4.73 4.84 -7.90
N LYS A 60 -5.76 5.65 -7.67
CA LYS A 60 -6.02 6.21 -6.35
C LYS A 60 -6.58 5.10 -5.47
N ASN A 61 -5.84 4.71 -4.44
CA ASN A 61 -6.40 3.83 -3.44
C ASN A 61 -7.36 4.64 -2.56
N GLU A 62 -8.64 4.36 -2.64
CA GLU A 62 -9.60 4.91 -1.68
C GLU A 62 -9.25 4.35 -0.30
N PRO A 63 -8.92 5.21 0.69
CA PRO A 63 -8.53 4.70 1.99
C PRO A 63 -9.70 3.96 2.62
N TYR A 64 -9.49 2.67 2.93
CA TYR A 64 -10.39 1.98 3.82
C TYR A 64 -10.47 2.71 5.16
N LYS A 65 -11.61 2.57 5.81
CA LYS A 65 -11.85 3.18 7.10
C LYS A 65 -10.92 2.63 8.16
N THR A 66 -10.14 3.51 8.79
CA THR A 66 -9.16 3.13 9.82
C THR A 66 -9.84 2.85 11.16
N HIS A 67 -9.17 2.13 12.06
CA HIS A 67 -9.69 1.89 13.41
C HIS A 67 -10.01 3.19 14.15
N LEU A 68 -9.14 4.21 14.01
CA LEU A 68 -9.38 5.53 14.59
C LEU A 68 -10.63 6.20 13.99
N ALA A 69 -10.87 6.08 12.68
CA ALA A 69 -12.07 6.60 12.06
C ALA A 69 -13.34 5.95 12.65
N TYR A 70 -13.34 4.63 12.86
CA TYR A 70 -14.44 3.95 13.57
C TYR A 70 -14.62 4.42 15.01
N VAL A 71 -13.53 4.76 15.71
CA VAL A 71 -13.62 5.31 17.07
C VAL A 71 -14.24 6.70 17.06
N LYS A 72 -13.82 7.58 16.14
CA LYS A 72 -14.29 8.96 16.02
C LYS A 72 -15.77 9.09 15.62
N GLU A 73 -16.34 8.08 15.00
CA GLU A 73 -17.78 8.09 14.71
C GLU A 73 -18.67 7.87 15.94
N ARG A 74 -18.13 7.26 16.99
CA ARG A 74 -18.87 6.94 18.22
C ARG A 74 -18.35 7.69 19.45
N ARG A 75 -17.24 8.42 19.32
CA ARG A 75 -16.60 9.20 20.39
C ARG A 75 -16.28 10.58 19.86
N SER A 76 -16.70 11.59 20.60
CA SER A 76 -16.26 12.96 20.38
C SER A 76 -14.80 13.16 20.80
N ASP A 77 -14.19 14.26 20.36
CA ASP A 77 -12.85 14.63 20.84
C ASP A 77 -12.83 14.84 22.36
N ALA A 78 -13.94 15.31 22.95
CA ALA A 78 -14.09 15.45 24.40
C ALA A 78 -14.08 14.08 25.11
N ASP A 79 -14.76 13.07 24.56
CA ASP A 79 -14.70 11.70 25.09
C ASP A 79 -13.27 11.14 25.00
N GLY A 80 -12.58 11.41 23.89
CA GLY A 80 -11.19 11.02 23.70
C GLY A 80 -10.27 11.64 24.76
N GLN A 81 -10.46 12.92 25.05
CA GLN A 81 -9.71 13.64 26.07
C GLN A 81 -9.95 13.07 27.47
N ALA A 82 -11.22 12.79 27.83
CA ALA A 82 -11.55 12.19 29.11
C ALA A 82 -10.90 10.82 29.32
N ILE A 83 -10.92 9.96 28.29
CA ILE A 83 -10.26 8.63 28.33
C ILE A 83 -8.74 8.79 28.49
N LEU A 84 -8.14 9.75 27.78
CA LEU A 84 -6.71 10.04 27.88
C LEU A 84 -6.33 10.49 29.30
N ASP A 85 -7.09 11.41 29.89
CA ASP A 85 -6.83 11.93 31.23
C ASP A 85 -6.96 10.84 32.30
N GLU A 86 -7.96 9.97 32.18
CA GLU A 86 -8.12 8.80 33.05
C GLU A 86 -6.89 7.87 32.97
N ALA A 87 -6.44 7.54 31.75
CA ALA A 87 -5.29 6.68 31.53
C ALA A 87 -3.98 7.30 32.06
N LEU A 88 -3.77 8.59 31.84
CA LEU A 88 -2.63 9.33 32.37
C LEU A 88 -2.65 9.38 33.90
N GLY A 89 -3.82 9.55 34.51
CA GLY A 89 -4.01 9.47 35.97
C GLY A 89 -3.53 8.14 36.53
N LYS A 90 -4.03 7.02 35.97
CA LYS A 90 -3.62 5.66 36.38
C LYS A 90 -2.11 5.43 36.21
N LEU A 91 -1.53 5.91 35.10
CA LEU A 91 -0.10 5.78 34.83
C LEU A 91 0.75 6.53 35.87
N ARG A 92 0.36 7.77 36.20
CA ARG A 92 1.06 8.60 37.18
C ARG A 92 0.97 8.00 38.58
N GLU A 93 -0.19 7.48 38.95
CA GLU A 93 -0.38 6.83 40.26
C GLU A 93 0.48 5.58 40.38
N ARG A 94 0.45 4.71 39.37
CA ARG A 94 1.34 3.53 39.33
C ARG A 94 2.81 3.92 39.47
N ARG A 95 3.24 5.00 38.82
CA ARG A 95 4.62 5.50 38.95
C ARG A 95 4.94 5.94 40.37
N ARG A 96 4.04 6.66 41.04
CA ARG A 96 4.22 7.09 42.44
C ARG A 96 4.33 5.89 43.39
N LEU A 97 3.47 4.89 43.23
CA LEU A 97 3.50 3.67 44.05
C LEU A 97 4.83 2.93 43.92
N VAL A 98 5.34 2.77 42.69
CA VAL A 98 6.65 2.15 42.44
C VAL A 98 7.77 2.98 43.07
N GLN A 99 7.76 4.30 42.91
CA GLN A 99 8.77 5.17 43.52
C GLN A 99 8.77 5.10 45.05
N ALA A 100 7.58 5.09 45.67
CA ALA A 100 7.45 4.95 47.12
C ALA A 100 8.00 3.60 47.62
N ALA A 101 7.70 2.51 46.91
CA ALA A 101 8.21 1.18 47.23
C ALA A 101 9.75 1.11 47.11
N MET A 102 10.32 1.67 46.03
CA MET A 102 11.78 1.75 45.85
C MET A 102 12.45 2.57 46.95
N ALA A 103 11.86 3.72 47.31
CA ALA A 103 12.40 4.57 48.36
C ALA A 103 12.33 3.90 49.75
N ALA A 104 11.29 3.10 50.01
CA ALA A 104 11.20 2.32 51.24
C ALA A 104 12.24 1.20 51.30
N ALA A 105 12.46 0.48 50.18
CA ALA A 105 13.48 -0.55 50.09
C ALA A 105 14.90 -0.01 50.28
N ALA A 106 15.19 1.23 49.85
CA ALA A 106 16.49 1.87 50.02
C ALA A 106 16.78 2.39 51.45
N ARG A 107 15.76 2.41 52.34
CA ARG A 107 15.89 2.87 53.73
C ARG A 107 16.05 1.74 54.75
N ASN A 108 15.89 0.49 54.32
CA ASN A 108 16.10 -0.73 55.11
C ASN A 108 17.46 -1.34 54.74
#